data_AF-A0A1M6FXV7-F1
#
_entry.id   AF-A0A1M6FXV7-F1
#
_cell.length_a   1.000
_cell.length_b   1.000
_cell.length_c   1.000
_cell.angle_alpha   90.00
_cell.angle_beta   90.00
_cell.angle_gamma   90.00
#
_symmetry.space_group_name_H-M   'P 1'
#
loop_
_entity.id
_entity.type
_entity.pdbx_description
1 polymer ?
#
loop_
_entity_poly.entity_id
_entity_poly.type
_entity_poly.pdbx_seq_one_letter_code
_entity_poly.pdbx_strand_id
1 'polypeptide(L)'
;MKKKYIIGVYTLAILALAGVGGKHGYDYICEKQLEDAAKTVVDVEAIKNDPKTVKLKYRERLKVADIFDSVEYNGFCRTTFESAEDIDWNTVLAGGAGICEYESDRETRSLYEHVYDEDFEGYRVLSIDKEELEKFVYQKSGKHLKDIKDNLDWSYYKPTGIYLREDDYDFESYNCINAIKNGNIYILEMESVYSNFTYYYRHPNKEIVLIKTLSGYMVKSSRNVWETSDHSSKEFDIALPLIGDDIKAYAYKKWDKNDEDTEASVVLVKGNDKYDVFGLGYSYNDDSISLIEANAVEAVDVNADGLEDIVVVGPDKDNNLQAIIAICEKDINDDYVFFTYGKASAWVMDILDGDIGVQNIKKALKVSDDGKYDTWQAAYKQFVKIDSCYSEKTYSLALIDEDDIPELIVDDEMCEYLYIYSYKDGKAKNRVWEWDYWGDGEEEVEKNLFVDLKGQYTGEEFMVILDSE
;
A
#
# COMPACT_ATOMS: atom_id res chain seq x y z
N MET A 1 -28.67 -19.50 -9.96
CA MET A 1 -29.53 -18.43 -10.52
C MET A 1 -28.73 -17.69 -11.58
N LYS A 2 -29.18 -17.65 -12.84
CA LYS A 2 -28.44 -17.00 -13.94
C LYS A 2 -28.66 -15.48 -13.87
N LYS A 3 -27.63 -14.72 -13.47
CA LYS A 3 -27.61 -13.25 -13.65
C LYS A 3 -27.61 -12.97 -15.16
N LYS A 4 -28.63 -12.26 -15.66
CA LYS A 4 -28.75 -11.89 -17.07
C LYS A 4 -27.87 -10.66 -17.31
N TYR A 5 -26.83 -10.81 -18.10
CA TYR A 5 -26.08 -9.70 -18.68
C TYR A 5 -26.97 -9.01 -19.72
N ILE A 6 -27.42 -7.79 -19.43
CA ILE A 6 -28.19 -6.98 -20.39
C ILE A 6 -27.20 -6.24 -21.28
N ILE A 7 -26.95 -6.78 -22.47
CA ILE A 7 -26.22 -6.09 -23.53
C ILE A 7 -27.23 -5.17 -24.23
N GLY A 8 -27.19 -3.88 -23.89
CA GLY A 8 -28.16 -2.87 -24.31
C GLY A 8 -28.09 -2.50 -25.79
N VAL A 9 -29.16 -2.80 -26.53
CA VAL A 9 -29.43 -2.29 -27.88
C VAL A 9 -30.14 -0.94 -27.75
N TYR A 10 -29.39 0.17 -27.66
CA TYR A 10 -29.96 1.50 -27.38
C TYR A 10 -29.90 2.53 -28.53
N THR A 11 -29.25 2.22 -29.64
CA THR A 11 -28.92 3.25 -30.66
C THR A 11 -30.13 3.74 -31.47
N LEU A 12 -31.23 2.99 -31.56
CA LEU A 12 -32.38 3.32 -32.43
C LEU A 12 -33.52 4.05 -31.72
N ALA A 13 -33.64 4.00 -30.39
CA ALA A 13 -34.70 4.68 -29.65
C ALA A 13 -34.39 6.18 -29.35
N ILE A 14 -33.10 6.53 -29.30
CA ILE A 14 -32.62 7.89 -28.94
C ILE A 14 -32.93 8.92 -30.04
N LEU A 15 -32.85 8.53 -31.32
CA LEU A 15 -33.15 9.42 -32.46
C LEU A 15 -34.63 9.78 -32.57
N ALA A 16 -35.54 8.95 -32.06
CA ALA A 16 -36.98 9.21 -32.09
C ALA A 16 -37.44 10.20 -31.01
N LEU A 17 -36.75 10.26 -29.86
CA LEU A 17 -37.09 11.18 -28.75
C LEU A 17 -36.46 12.57 -28.92
N ALA A 18 -35.25 12.66 -29.48
CA ALA A 18 -34.60 13.93 -29.79
C ALA A 18 -35.36 14.75 -30.87
N GLY A 19 -36.10 14.08 -31.76
CA GLY A 19 -36.86 14.71 -32.83
C GLY A 19 -38.17 15.39 -32.40
N VAL A 20 -38.64 15.19 -31.16
CA VAL A 20 -39.97 15.66 -30.72
C VAL A 20 -39.93 16.54 -29.45
N GLY A 21 -38.81 16.57 -28.69
CA GLY A 21 -38.78 17.15 -27.34
C GLY A 21 -37.88 18.37 -27.05
N GLY A 22 -37.16 18.93 -28.03
CA GLY A 22 -36.26 20.09 -27.79
C GLY A 22 -35.19 19.85 -26.71
N LYS A 23 -34.69 20.94 -26.08
CA LYS A 23 -33.65 20.90 -25.01
C LYS A 23 -34.01 19.93 -23.87
N HIS A 24 -35.28 19.90 -23.47
CA HIS A 24 -35.77 19.00 -22.41
C HIS A 24 -35.68 17.51 -22.77
N GLY A 25 -35.83 17.16 -24.06
CA GLY A 25 -35.65 15.78 -24.50
C GLY A 25 -34.19 15.33 -24.43
N TYR A 26 -33.25 16.22 -24.73
CA TYR A 26 -31.81 15.93 -24.64
C TYR A 26 -31.36 15.76 -23.19
N ASP A 27 -31.76 16.67 -22.31
CA ASP A 27 -31.40 16.63 -20.88
C ASP A 27 -31.93 15.34 -20.23
N TYR A 28 -33.17 14.93 -20.54
CA TYR A 28 -33.74 13.67 -20.08
C TYR A 28 -32.97 12.43 -20.56
N ILE A 29 -32.48 12.43 -21.81
CA ILE A 29 -31.70 11.30 -22.34
C ILE A 29 -30.33 11.22 -21.66
N CYS A 30 -29.68 12.36 -21.42
CA CYS A 30 -28.41 12.41 -20.68
C CYS A 30 -28.57 11.87 -19.26
N GLU A 31 -29.59 12.34 -18.53
CA GLU A 31 -29.89 11.89 -17.16
C GLU A 31 -30.14 10.37 -17.12
N LYS A 32 -30.95 9.84 -18.04
CA LYS A 32 -31.23 8.41 -18.12
C LYS A 32 -29.99 7.57 -18.44
N GLN A 33 -29.11 8.05 -19.31
CA GLN A 33 -27.85 7.35 -19.59
C GLN A 33 -26.90 7.35 -18.38
N LEU A 34 -26.85 8.45 -17.63
CA LEU A 34 -26.07 8.52 -16.39
C LEU A 34 -26.63 7.56 -15.34
N GLU A 35 -27.95 7.49 -15.17
CA GLU A 35 -28.58 6.52 -14.28
C GLU A 35 -28.29 5.06 -14.67
N ASP A 36 -28.38 4.74 -15.96
CA ASP A 36 -28.11 3.40 -16.47
C ASP A 36 -26.62 3.05 -16.29
N ALA A 37 -25.70 3.99 -16.53
CA ALA A 37 -24.27 3.82 -16.29
C ALA A 37 -23.93 3.66 -14.79
N ALA A 38 -24.58 4.43 -13.92
CA ALA A 38 -24.41 4.34 -12.47
C ALA A 38 -24.77 2.95 -11.96
N LYS A 39 -25.90 2.39 -12.43
CA LYS A 39 -26.41 1.05 -12.05
C LYS A 39 -25.64 -0.10 -12.72
N THR A 40 -24.82 0.18 -13.74
CA THR A 40 -24.09 -0.86 -14.46
C THR A 40 -22.87 -1.31 -13.66
N VAL A 41 -22.87 -2.58 -13.27
CA VAL A 41 -21.70 -3.28 -12.72
C VAL A 41 -20.91 -3.87 -13.88
N VAL A 42 -19.62 -3.57 -13.95
CA VAL A 42 -18.73 -4.06 -15.01
C VAL A 42 -17.92 -5.24 -14.48
N ASP A 43 -18.04 -6.37 -15.15
CA ASP A 43 -17.20 -7.56 -14.92
C ASP A 43 -16.07 -7.53 -15.96
N VAL A 44 -14.91 -7.04 -15.54
CA VAL A 44 -13.74 -6.81 -16.41
C VAL A 44 -13.34 -8.08 -17.16
N GLU A 45 -13.26 -9.21 -16.46
CA GLU A 45 -12.85 -10.48 -17.07
C GLU A 45 -13.90 -11.02 -18.03
N ALA A 46 -15.20 -10.87 -17.73
CA ALA A 46 -16.23 -11.21 -18.69
C ALA A 46 -16.16 -10.34 -19.96
N ILE A 47 -15.83 -9.04 -19.82
CA ILE A 47 -15.64 -8.15 -20.98
C ILE A 47 -14.39 -8.55 -21.77
N LYS A 48 -13.24 -8.77 -21.13
CA LYS A 48 -12.00 -9.20 -21.81
C LYS A 48 -12.20 -10.49 -22.62
N ASN A 49 -13.03 -11.40 -22.13
CA ASN A 49 -13.32 -12.69 -22.76
C ASN A 49 -14.52 -12.71 -23.73
N ASP A 50 -15.27 -11.61 -23.87
CA ASP A 50 -16.42 -11.54 -24.78
C ASP A 50 -15.94 -11.47 -26.26
N PRO A 51 -16.42 -12.34 -27.16
CA PRO A 51 -16.10 -12.29 -28.59
C PRO A 51 -16.45 -10.97 -29.30
N LYS A 52 -17.31 -10.13 -28.71
CA LYS A 52 -17.68 -8.81 -29.23
C LYS A 52 -16.70 -7.72 -28.81
N THR A 53 -15.79 -8.00 -27.89
CA THR A 53 -14.80 -7.04 -27.42
C THR A 53 -13.80 -6.73 -28.53
N VAL A 54 -13.58 -5.44 -28.75
CA VAL A 54 -12.72 -4.93 -29.81
C VAL A 54 -11.53 -4.23 -29.19
N LYS A 55 -10.32 -4.70 -29.51
CA LYS A 55 -9.09 -3.97 -29.22
C LYS A 55 -9.02 -2.70 -30.07
N LEU A 56 -8.83 -1.56 -29.43
CA LEU A 56 -8.77 -0.27 -30.13
C LEU A 56 -7.46 -0.15 -30.91
N LYS A 57 -7.55 0.46 -32.09
CA LYS A 57 -6.36 0.83 -32.86
C LYS A 57 -5.69 2.04 -32.23
N TYR A 58 -4.38 2.21 -32.45
CA TYR A 58 -3.56 3.29 -31.88
C TYR A 58 -4.24 4.67 -31.87
N ARG A 59 -4.77 5.13 -33.02
CA ARG A 59 -5.45 6.44 -33.10
C ARG A 59 -6.76 6.53 -32.33
N GLU A 60 -7.51 5.43 -32.23
CA GLU A 60 -8.74 5.39 -31.43
C GLU A 60 -8.42 5.36 -29.94
N ARG A 61 -7.38 4.61 -29.56
CA ARG A 61 -6.85 4.55 -28.20
C ARG A 61 -6.44 5.94 -27.71
N LEU A 62 -5.61 6.65 -28.48
CA LEU A 62 -5.18 8.01 -28.13
C LEU A 62 -6.37 8.95 -27.90
N LYS A 63 -7.40 8.91 -28.76
CA LYS A 63 -8.59 9.77 -28.60
C LYS A 63 -9.39 9.51 -27.32
N VAL A 64 -9.38 8.28 -26.83
CA VAL A 64 -10.07 7.95 -25.57
C VAL A 64 -9.19 8.35 -24.39
N ALA A 65 -7.89 8.08 -24.48
CA ALA A 65 -6.91 8.38 -23.44
C ALA A 65 -6.65 9.88 -23.24
N ASP A 66 -6.84 10.70 -24.28
CA ASP A 66 -6.64 12.16 -24.28
C ASP A 66 -7.39 12.86 -23.14
N ILE A 67 -8.51 12.30 -22.67
CA ILE A 67 -9.27 12.86 -21.55
C ILE A 67 -8.44 12.87 -20.25
N PHE A 68 -7.50 11.94 -20.07
CA PHE A 68 -6.64 11.85 -18.88
C PHE A 68 -5.45 12.81 -18.92
N ASP A 69 -5.17 13.41 -20.07
CA ASP A 69 -4.26 14.55 -20.20
C ASP A 69 -4.96 15.89 -19.86
N SER A 70 -6.02 15.82 -19.05
CA SER A 70 -6.76 16.96 -18.54
C SER A 70 -6.92 16.86 -17.03
N VAL A 71 -6.97 18.01 -16.36
CA VAL A 71 -7.25 18.10 -14.92
C VAL A 71 -8.56 17.41 -14.54
N GLU A 72 -9.54 17.32 -15.45
CA GLU A 72 -10.86 16.72 -15.22
C GLU A 72 -10.80 15.23 -14.92
N TYR A 73 -9.88 14.48 -15.55
CA TYR A 73 -9.76 13.04 -15.35
C TYR A 73 -8.44 12.59 -14.72
N ASN A 74 -7.45 13.47 -14.61
CA ASN A 74 -6.11 13.11 -14.13
C ASN A 74 -6.14 12.45 -12.74
N GLY A 75 -6.92 13.02 -11.81
CA GLY A 75 -7.01 12.49 -10.46
C GLY A 75 -7.54 11.05 -10.39
N PHE A 76 -8.37 10.60 -11.35
CA PHE A 76 -8.81 9.19 -11.40
C PHE A 76 -7.70 8.21 -11.75
N CYS A 77 -6.64 8.64 -12.46
CA CYS A 77 -5.45 7.81 -12.65
C CYS A 77 -4.57 7.76 -11.40
N ARG A 78 -4.64 8.76 -10.53
CA ARG A 78 -3.77 8.89 -9.35
C ARG A 78 -4.29 8.15 -8.13
N THR A 79 -5.61 7.95 -8.03
CA THR A 79 -6.23 7.13 -6.99
C THR A 79 -6.45 5.68 -7.44
N THR A 80 -6.56 4.76 -6.46
CA THR A 80 -6.97 3.37 -6.67
C THR A 80 -8.37 3.18 -6.07
N PHE A 81 -9.28 2.54 -6.79
CA PHE A 81 -10.62 2.23 -6.31
C PHE A 81 -11.29 1.14 -7.16
N GLU A 82 -12.08 0.29 -6.50
CA GLU A 82 -12.86 -0.77 -7.14
C GLU A 82 -14.30 -0.33 -7.49
N SER A 83 -14.81 0.65 -6.75
CA SER A 83 -16.18 1.15 -6.89
C SER A 83 -16.27 2.65 -6.66
N ALA A 84 -17.44 3.22 -6.94
CA ALA A 84 -17.68 4.67 -6.78
C ALA A 84 -17.65 5.12 -5.31
N GLU A 85 -17.87 4.18 -4.40
CA GLU A 85 -17.83 4.34 -2.95
C GLU A 85 -16.40 4.53 -2.43
N ASP A 86 -15.40 3.96 -3.10
CA ASP A 86 -14.01 3.92 -2.66
C ASP A 86 -13.15 5.03 -3.29
N ILE A 87 -13.76 5.89 -4.12
CA ILE A 87 -13.04 6.99 -4.78
C ILE A 87 -12.52 7.97 -3.72
N ASP A 88 -11.20 8.17 -3.71
CA ASP A 88 -10.61 9.32 -3.02
C ASP A 88 -10.90 10.60 -3.79
N TRP A 89 -11.98 11.27 -3.40
CA TRP A 89 -12.40 12.54 -4.00
C TRP A 89 -11.45 13.70 -3.70
N ASN A 90 -10.65 13.63 -2.64
CA ASN A 90 -9.64 14.64 -2.36
C ASN A 90 -8.52 14.60 -3.40
N THR A 91 -8.13 13.41 -3.87
CA THR A 91 -7.19 13.24 -4.99
C THR A 91 -7.85 13.59 -6.33
N VAL A 92 -9.10 13.18 -6.56
CA VAL A 92 -9.80 13.47 -7.83
C VAL A 92 -10.03 14.96 -8.05
N LEU A 93 -10.37 15.70 -6.99
CA LEU A 93 -10.66 17.13 -7.05
C LEU A 93 -9.42 18.02 -6.95
N ALA A 94 -8.24 17.43 -6.70
CA ALA A 94 -6.99 18.18 -6.66
C ALA A 94 -6.75 18.89 -8.02
N GLY A 95 -6.23 20.11 -7.98
CA GLY A 95 -6.11 20.97 -9.16
C GLY A 95 -7.44 21.43 -9.76
N GLY A 96 -8.55 21.23 -9.03
CA GLY A 96 -9.88 21.76 -9.36
C GLY A 96 -10.71 20.90 -10.31
N ALA A 97 -10.21 19.73 -10.76
CA ALA A 97 -10.91 18.81 -11.65
C ALA A 97 -11.60 19.43 -12.89
N GLY A 98 -11.09 20.58 -13.36
CA GLY A 98 -11.68 21.33 -14.47
C GLY A 98 -13.04 21.98 -14.17
N ILE A 99 -13.47 22.00 -12.91
CA ILE A 99 -14.72 22.63 -12.45
C ILE A 99 -14.50 23.90 -11.61
N CYS A 100 -13.25 24.29 -11.36
CA CYS A 100 -12.90 25.62 -10.88
C CYS A 100 -11.61 26.12 -11.53
N GLU A 101 -11.34 27.42 -11.38
CA GLU A 101 -10.06 27.98 -11.81
C GLU A 101 -8.92 27.53 -10.89
N TYR A 102 -7.76 27.30 -11.50
CA TYR A 102 -6.56 26.79 -10.82
C TYR A 102 -5.82 27.86 -10.01
N GLU A 103 -6.04 29.14 -10.33
CA GLU A 103 -5.50 30.27 -9.57
C GLU A 103 -6.59 30.91 -8.72
N SER A 104 -6.41 30.90 -7.40
CA SER A 104 -7.30 31.57 -6.46
C SER A 104 -7.30 33.08 -6.69
N ASP A 105 -8.45 33.68 -6.91
CA ASP A 105 -8.58 35.13 -6.85
C ASP A 105 -8.48 35.67 -5.40
N ARG A 106 -8.39 36.99 -5.27
CA ARG A 106 -8.27 37.64 -3.95
C ARG A 106 -9.49 37.40 -3.06
N GLU A 107 -10.68 37.27 -3.66
CA GLU A 107 -11.93 37.06 -2.92
C GLU A 107 -11.96 35.64 -2.31
N THR A 108 -11.53 34.63 -3.07
CA THR A 108 -11.39 33.24 -2.63
C THR A 108 -10.39 33.13 -1.48
N ARG A 109 -9.23 33.81 -1.58
CA ARG A 109 -8.25 33.83 -0.48
C ARG A 109 -8.79 34.49 0.78
N SER A 110 -9.41 35.66 0.63
CA SER A 110 -10.01 36.38 1.77
C SER A 110 -11.11 35.55 2.43
N LEU A 111 -11.87 34.79 1.64
CA LEU A 111 -12.89 33.89 2.15
C LEU A 111 -12.26 32.69 2.88
N TYR A 112 -11.17 32.14 2.37
CA TYR A 112 -10.43 31.05 3.02
C TYR A 112 -9.87 31.48 4.38
N GLU A 113 -9.15 32.61 4.42
CA GLU A 113 -8.64 33.22 5.66
C GLU A 113 -9.77 33.45 6.67
N HIS A 114 -10.94 33.90 6.21
CA HIS A 114 -12.12 34.07 7.06
C HIS A 114 -12.68 32.75 7.61
N VAL A 115 -12.62 31.67 6.84
CA VAL A 115 -13.15 30.34 7.23
C VAL A 115 -12.22 29.63 8.22
N TYR A 116 -10.90 29.76 8.03
CA TYR A 116 -9.88 29.08 8.83
C TYR A 116 -9.35 29.93 10.00
N ASP A 117 -9.67 31.23 10.05
CA ASP A 117 -9.19 32.17 11.08
C ASP A 117 -7.64 32.20 11.19
N GLU A 118 -6.98 32.05 10.04
CA GLU A 118 -5.53 32.00 9.90
C GLU A 118 -5.07 32.93 8.77
N ASP A 119 -3.99 33.68 9.04
CA ASP A 119 -3.30 34.45 8.00
C ASP A 119 -2.64 33.46 7.03
N PHE A 120 -3.15 33.41 5.81
CA PHE A 120 -2.70 32.46 4.81
C PHE A 120 -1.55 33.05 3.99
N GLU A 121 -0.31 32.65 4.32
CA GLU A 121 0.90 32.96 3.53
C GLU A 121 1.30 31.83 2.55
N GLY A 122 0.43 30.81 2.41
CA GLY A 122 0.71 29.53 1.74
C GLY A 122 0.27 29.40 0.28
N TYR A 123 -0.03 28.15 -0.11
CA TYR A 123 -0.19 27.64 -1.47
C TYR A 123 -1.48 28.13 -2.18
N ARG A 124 -2.01 27.39 -3.16
CA ARG A 124 -3.21 27.79 -3.93
C ARG A 124 -4.47 27.44 -3.15
N VAL A 125 -5.53 28.23 -3.28
CA VAL A 125 -6.85 27.91 -2.72
C VAL A 125 -7.84 27.60 -3.83
N LEU A 126 -8.45 26.42 -3.81
CA LEU A 126 -9.51 26.06 -4.74
C LEU A 126 -10.87 26.45 -4.15
N SER A 127 -11.76 26.96 -5.01
CA SER A 127 -13.15 27.24 -4.67
C SER A 127 -14.08 26.59 -5.69
N ILE A 128 -14.97 25.71 -5.21
CA ILE A 128 -15.91 24.99 -6.08
C ILE A 128 -17.34 25.24 -5.59
N ASP A 129 -18.22 25.66 -6.51
CA ASP A 129 -19.65 25.78 -6.22
C ASP A 129 -20.26 24.40 -5.94
N LYS A 130 -21.12 24.32 -4.92
CA LYS A 130 -21.76 23.06 -4.52
C LYS A 130 -22.55 22.38 -5.65
N GLU A 131 -23.25 23.14 -6.51
CA GLU A 131 -24.04 22.58 -7.59
C GLU A 131 -23.14 22.03 -8.71
N GLU A 132 -22.03 22.70 -8.99
CA GLU A 132 -21.01 22.22 -9.93
C GLU A 132 -20.34 20.95 -9.43
N LEU A 133 -19.99 20.91 -8.14
CA LEU A 133 -19.44 19.72 -7.50
C LEU A 133 -20.43 18.55 -7.52
N GLU A 134 -21.69 18.77 -7.13
CA GLU A 134 -22.75 17.74 -7.20
C GLU A 134 -22.89 17.17 -8.61
N LYS A 135 -22.92 18.04 -9.62
CA LYS A 135 -23.03 17.63 -11.01
C LYS A 135 -21.81 16.83 -11.47
N PHE A 136 -20.60 17.26 -11.11
CA PHE A 136 -19.37 16.56 -11.44
C PHE A 136 -19.34 15.16 -10.83
N VAL A 137 -19.57 15.06 -9.52
CA VAL A 137 -19.57 13.78 -8.78
C VAL A 137 -20.57 12.80 -9.42
N TYR A 138 -21.79 13.26 -9.70
CA TYR A 138 -22.81 12.42 -10.33
C TYR A 138 -22.43 12.01 -11.76
N GLN A 139 -21.88 12.92 -12.56
CA GLN A 139 -21.47 12.61 -13.93
C GLN A 139 -20.31 11.61 -13.98
N LYS A 140 -19.35 11.70 -13.05
CA LYS A 140 -18.15 10.86 -13.06
C LYS A 140 -18.30 9.53 -12.36
N SER A 141 -19.17 9.42 -11.36
CA SER A 141 -19.28 8.20 -10.54
C SER A 141 -20.70 7.65 -10.42
N GLY A 142 -21.72 8.47 -10.69
CA GLY A 142 -23.13 8.15 -10.41
C GLY A 142 -23.53 8.33 -8.94
N LYS A 143 -22.66 8.89 -8.09
CA LYS A 143 -22.95 9.23 -6.69
C LYS A 143 -23.45 10.67 -6.54
N HIS A 144 -24.12 10.95 -5.43
CA HIS A 144 -24.47 12.32 -5.05
C HIS A 144 -23.43 12.88 -4.08
N LEU A 145 -23.24 14.19 -4.05
CA LEU A 145 -22.31 14.86 -3.12
C LEU A 145 -22.65 14.53 -1.66
N LYS A 146 -23.95 14.42 -1.35
CA LYS A 146 -24.41 14.04 -0.01
C LYS A 146 -23.89 12.67 0.46
N ASP A 147 -23.53 11.79 -0.48
CA ASP A 147 -23.06 10.43 -0.19
C ASP A 147 -21.54 10.40 0.05
N ILE A 148 -20.80 11.46 -0.31
CA ILE A 148 -19.33 11.52 -0.23
C ILE A 148 -18.82 12.65 0.68
N LYS A 149 -19.65 13.65 0.97
CA LYS A 149 -19.25 14.90 1.66
C LYS A 149 -18.65 14.71 3.04
N ASP A 150 -18.94 13.59 3.70
CA ASP A 150 -18.43 13.31 5.05
C ASP A 150 -16.97 12.80 5.00
N ASN A 151 -16.49 12.44 3.80
CA ASN A 151 -15.11 12.02 3.51
C ASN A 151 -14.33 13.09 2.70
N LEU A 152 -14.88 14.30 2.52
CA LEU A 152 -14.20 15.40 1.83
C LEU A 152 -13.45 16.26 2.85
N ASP A 153 -12.16 16.46 2.63
CA ASP A 153 -11.31 17.34 3.45
C ASP A 153 -11.43 18.80 2.99
N TRP A 154 -12.64 19.20 2.60
CA TRP A 154 -12.96 20.51 2.05
C TRP A 154 -13.89 21.27 3.00
N SER A 155 -13.58 22.54 3.26
CA SER A 155 -14.43 23.39 4.09
C SER A 155 -15.65 23.90 3.30
N TYR A 156 -16.84 23.59 3.79
CA TYR A 156 -18.09 24.08 3.20
C TYR A 156 -18.54 25.41 3.82
N TYR A 157 -18.42 26.49 3.06
CA TYR A 157 -18.91 27.81 3.44
C TYR A 157 -20.37 28.00 3.04
N LYS A 158 -21.27 27.72 3.99
CA LYS A 158 -22.75 27.76 3.82
C LYS A 158 -23.30 29.05 3.20
N PRO A 159 -22.85 30.27 3.56
CA PRO A 159 -23.46 31.50 3.07
C PRO A 159 -23.42 31.69 1.55
N THR A 160 -22.36 31.21 0.89
CA THR A 160 -22.22 31.28 -0.57
C THR A 160 -22.36 29.90 -1.23
N GLY A 161 -22.37 28.82 -0.45
CA GLY A 161 -22.52 27.47 -0.99
C GLY A 161 -21.24 26.93 -1.64
N ILE A 162 -20.07 27.40 -1.21
CA ILE A 162 -18.77 27.08 -1.81
C ILE A 162 -18.00 26.08 -0.94
N TYR A 163 -17.30 25.15 -1.58
CA TYR A 163 -16.27 24.32 -0.95
C TYR A 163 -14.89 24.92 -1.19
N LEU A 164 -14.07 24.93 -0.14
CA LEU A 164 -12.73 25.53 -0.13
C LEU A 164 -11.69 24.53 0.37
N ARG A 165 -10.52 24.52 -0.25
CA ARG A 165 -9.37 23.72 0.20
C ARG A 165 -8.08 24.33 -0.30
N GLU A 166 -7.02 24.26 0.51
CA GLU A 166 -5.66 24.46 0.04
C GLU A 166 -5.24 23.32 -0.89
N ASP A 167 -4.57 23.65 -1.99
CA ASP A 167 -4.21 22.69 -3.03
C ASP A 167 -2.72 22.74 -3.35
N ASP A 168 -2.11 21.57 -3.25
CA ASP A 168 -0.76 21.28 -3.70
C ASP A 168 -0.80 20.23 -4.83
N TYR A 169 -1.57 20.55 -5.88
CA TYR A 169 -1.72 19.65 -7.01
C TYR A 169 -0.45 19.57 -7.85
N ASP A 170 0.05 18.35 -8.02
CA ASP A 170 1.00 17.97 -9.04
C ASP A 170 0.32 17.13 -10.13
N PHE A 171 0.57 17.47 -11.38
CA PHE A 171 -0.05 16.82 -12.54
C PHE A 171 0.78 15.62 -12.97
N GLU A 172 0.15 14.44 -13.10
CA GLU A 172 0.85 13.24 -13.55
C GLU A 172 0.43 12.84 -14.97
N SER A 173 1.35 12.85 -15.94
CA SER A 173 1.01 12.40 -17.31
C SER A 173 0.96 10.88 -17.43
N TYR A 174 0.03 10.37 -18.24
CA TYR A 174 -0.12 8.94 -18.52
C TYR A 174 -0.18 8.63 -20.01
N ASN A 175 0.48 7.55 -20.42
CA ASN A 175 0.39 6.95 -21.74
C ASN A 175 -0.59 5.77 -21.73
N CYS A 176 -1.60 5.79 -22.59
CA CYS A 176 -2.43 4.60 -22.77
C CYS A 176 -1.68 3.56 -23.62
N ILE A 177 -1.34 2.42 -23.02
CA ILE A 177 -0.58 1.33 -23.66
C ILE A 177 -1.51 0.22 -24.17
N ASN A 178 -2.69 0.07 -23.60
CA ASN A 178 -3.69 -0.89 -24.06
C ASN A 178 -5.11 -0.34 -23.90
N ALA A 179 -6.02 -0.72 -24.80
CA ALA A 179 -7.42 -0.35 -24.70
C ALA A 179 -8.33 -1.30 -25.46
N ILE A 180 -9.40 -1.73 -24.80
CA ILE A 180 -10.47 -2.53 -25.38
C ILE A 180 -11.82 -1.84 -25.18
N LYS A 181 -12.78 -2.15 -26.05
CA LYS A 181 -14.17 -1.70 -25.91
C LYS A 181 -15.16 -2.84 -26.12
N ASN A 182 -16.27 -2.81 -25.39
CA ASN A 182 -17.45 -3.63 -25.65
C ASN A 182 -18.69 -2.75 -25.50
N GLY A 183 -19.34 -2.42 -26.62
CA GLY A 183 -20.41 -1.43 -26.63
C GLY A 183 -19.92 -0.05 -26.20
N ASN A 184 -20.46 0.46 -25.10
CA ASN A 184 -20.09 1.73 -24.47
C ASN A 184 -19.12 1.58 -23.30
N ILE A 185 -18.69 0.36 -22.96
CA ILE A 185 -17.71 0.09 -21.92
C ILE A 185 -16.31 0.10 -22.53
N TYR A 186 -15.39 0.79 -21.88
CA TYR A 186 -13.98 0.88 -22.24
C TYR A 186 -13.13 0.42 -21.06
N ILE A 187 -12.09 -0.35 -21.34
CA ILE A 187 -11.09 -0.76 -20.35
C ILE A 187 -9.75 -0.34 -20.91
N LEU A 188 -9.05 0.53 -20.18
CA LEU A 188 -7.79 1.14 -20.58
C LEU A 188 -6.69 0.69 -19.63
N GLU A 189 -5.50 0.48 -20.16
CA GLU A 189 -4.28 0.33 -19.38
C GLU A 189 -3.42 1.58 -19.60
N MET A 190 -3.18 2.31 -18.53
CA MET A 190 -2.52 3.60 -18.48
C MET A 190 -1.18 3.46 -17.76
N GLU A 191 -0.09 3.80 -18.43
CA GLU A 191 1.27 3.79 -17.89
C GLU A 191 1.67 5.22 -17.53
N SER A 192 2.11 5.45 -16.29
CA SER A 192 2.64 6.77 -15.91
C SER A 192 3.91 7.09 -16.70
N VAL A 193 4.08 8.35 -17.13
CA VAL A 193 5.35 8.77 -17.76
C VAL A 193 6.53 8.75 -16.78
N TYR A 194 6.24 8.72 -15.48
CA TYR A 194 7.24 8.60 -14.40
C TYR A 194 7.48 7.14 -14.03
N SER A 195 6.68 6.21 -14.54
CA SER A 195 6.96 4.79 -14.43
C SER A 195 8.26 4.50 -15.17
N ASN A 196 9.31 4.25 -14.41
CA ASN A 196 10.53 3.67 -14.91
C ASN A 196 10.67 2.28 -14.31
N PHE A 197 11.43 1.42 -15.00
CA PHE A 197 11.60 0.04 -14.57
C PHE A 197 12.26 -0.10 -13.19
N THR A 198 12.95 0.94 -12.71
CA THR A 198 13.61 0.97 -11.40
C THR A 198 12.62 1.14 -10.26
N TYR A 199 11.53 1.88 -10.48
CA TYR A 199 10.58 2.27 -9.44
C TYR A 199 9.14 2.03 -9.87
N TYR A 200 8.88 0.95 -10.62
CA TYR A 200 7.55 0.62 -11.12
C TYR A 200 6.50 0.65 -10.01
N TYR A 201 6.84 0.13 -8.83
CA TYR A 201 5.96 0.10 -7.66
C TYR A 201 5.51 1.49 -7.15
N ARG A 202 6.23 2.56 -7.50
CA ARG A 202 5.84 3.94 -7.15
C ARG A 202 4.77 4.47 -8.11
N HIS A 203 4.79 4.02 -9.35
CA HIS A 203 3.87 4.44 -10.41
C HIS A 203 3.42 3.22 -11.22
N PRO A 204 2.70 2.27 -10.61
CA PRO A 204 2.22 1.09 -11.32
C PRO A 204 1.26 1.52 -12.44
N ASN A 205 1.16 0.69 -13.48
CA ASN A 205 0.15 0.94 -14.51
C ASN A 205 -1.24 0.90 -13.90
N LYS A 206 -2.18 1.62 -14.49
CA LYS A 206 -3.58 1.68 -14.04
C LYS A 206 -4.49 1.00 -15.05
N GLU A 207 -5.29 0.04 -14.60
CA GLU A 207 -6.44 -0.47 -15.35
C GLU A 207 -7.68 0.37 -15.00
N ILE A 208 -8.15 1.16 -15.96
CA ILE A 208 -9.27 2.08 -15.77
C ILE A 208 -10.47 1.61 -16.56
N VAL A 209 -11.61 1.49 -15.88
CA VAL A 209 -12.88 1.09 -16.48
C VAL A 209 -13.77 2.31 -16.65
N LEU A 210 -14.24 2.54 -17.87
CA LEU A 210 -15.10 3.66 -18.22
C LEU A 210 -16.40 3.21 -18.87
N ILE A 211 -17.47 3.95 -18.62
CA ILE A 211 -18.73 3.86 -19.37
C ILE A 211 -18.94 5.18 -20.10
N LYS A 212 -19.00 5.12 -21.44
CA LYS A 212 -19.30 6.27 -22.28
C LYS A 212 -20.78 6.64 -22.21
N THR A 213 -21.03 7.92 -21.97
CA THR A 213 -22.35 8.56 -21.96
C THR A 213 -22.34 9.78 -22.90
N LEU A 214 -23.50 10.40 -23.09
CA LEU A 214 -23.59 11.69 -23.80
C LEU A 214 -22.93 12.85 -23.04
N SER A 215 -22.74 12.73 -21.72
CA SER A 215 -22.10 13.73 -20.86
C SER A 215 -20.60 13.49 -20.66
N GLY A 216 -19.99 12.55 -21.40
CA GLY A 216 -18.58 12.18 -21.28
C GLY A 216 -18.41 10.74 -20.80
N TYR A 217 -17.41 10.49 -19.97
CA TYR A 217 -17.14 9.17 -19.41
C TYR A 217 -17.42 9.15 -17.91
N MET A 218 -18.15 8.13 -17.47
CA MET A 218 -18.25 7.76 -16.06
C MET A 218 -17.13 6.76 -15.76
N VAL A 219 -16.38 6.98 -14.69
CA VAL A 219 -15.31 6.10 -14.22
C VAL A 219 -15.90 5.10 -13.23
N LYS A 220 -15.62 3.82 -13.45
CA LYS A 220 -16.17 2.72 -12.64
C LYS A 220 -15.14 2.14 -11.68
N SER A 221 -13.88 2.09 -12.08
CA SER A 221 -12.77 1.64 -11.26
C SER A 221 -11.46 2.19 -11.83
N SER A 222 -10.45 2.28 -10.98
CA SER A 222 -9.05 2.55 -11.33
C SER A 222 -8.19 1.63 -10.46
N ARG A 223 -7.54 0.64 -11.06
CA ARG A 223 -6.81 -0.39 -10.32
C ARG A 223 -5.33 -0.33 -10.65
N ASN A 224 -4.46 -0.52 -9.67
CA ASN A 224 -3.05 -0.80 -9.91
C ASN A 224 -2.91 -2.16 -10.59
N VAL A 225 -2.13 -2.20 -11.65
CA VAL A 225 -1.67 -3.40 -12.33
C VAL A 225 -0.29 -3.72 -11.76
N TRP A 226 -0.26 -4.67 -10.84
CA TRP A 226 0.98 -5.08 -10.19
C TRP A 226 1.75 -6.09 -11.05
N GLU A 227 1.06 -6.87 -11.88
CA GLU A 227 1.69 -7.76 -12.85
C GLU A 227 2.19 -7.01 -14.09
N THR A 228 3.50 -7.04 -14.33
CA THR A 228 4.08 -6.42 -15.53
C THR A 228 4.05 -7.35 -16.74
N SER A 229 3.71 -6.80 -17.89
CA SER A 229 3.59 -7.56 -19.14
C SER A 229 4.92 -8.10 -19.70
N ASP A 230 6.06 -7.63 -19.20
CA ASP A 230 7.40 -8.09 -19.55
C ASP A 230 7.97 -9.15 -18.58
N HIS A 231 7.11 -9.68 -17.70
CA HIS A 231 7.49 -10.63 -16.65
C HIS A 231 8.59 -10.10 -15.71
N SER A 232 8.69 -8.78 -15.51
CA SER A 232 9.58 -8.20 -14.50
C SER A 232 9.08 -8.42 -13.08
N SER A 233 7.78 -8.64 -12.88
CA SER A 233 7.19 -9.00 -11.60
C SER A 233 6.82 -10.48 -11.51
N LYS A 234 7.04 -11.11 -10.37
CA LYS A 234 6.47 -12.42 -10.00
C LYS A 234 5.56 -12.25 -8.77
N GLU A 235 4.38 -12.84 -8.82
CA GLU A 235 3.45 -12.89 -7.69
C GLU A 235 3.75 -14.09 -6.79
N PHE A 236 3.66 -13.89 -5.48
CA PHE A 236 3.78 -14.90 -4.44
C PHE A 236 2.63 -14.77 -3.45
N ASP A 237 1.99 -15.91 -3.14
CA ASP A 237 1.06 -16.01 -2.03
C ASP A 237 1.84 -16.00 -0.72
N ILE A 238 1.49 -15.11 0.20
CA ILE A 238 2.14 -14.97 1.50
C ILE A 238 1.09 -14.89 2.61
N ALA A 239 1.40 -15.46 3.78
CA ALA A 239 0.50 -15.49 4.92
C ALA A 239 1.03 -14.54 6.01
N LEU A 240 0.43 -13.35 6.11
CA LEU A 240 0.73 -12.35 7.15
C LEU A 240 -0.57 -12.06 7.94
N PRO A 241 -1.01 -12.99 8.82
CA PRO A 241 -2.34 -12.95 9.46
C PRO A 241 -2.59 -11.71 10.31
N LEU A 242 -1.55 -11.07 10.86
CA LEU A 242 -1.68 -9.83 11.62
C LEU A 242 -1.98 -8.61 10.74
N ILE A 243 -1.67 -8.69 9.44
CA ILE A 243 -1.91 -7.63 8.47
C ILE A 243 -3.24 -7.87 7.75
N GLY A 244 -3.49 -9.10 7.31
CA GLY A 244 -4.76 -9.50 6.69
C GLY A 244 -4.65 -10.72 5.78
N ASP A 245 -5.79 -11.36 5.52
CA ASP A 245 -5.89 -12.56 4.68
C ASP A 245 -5.78 -12.27 3.16
N ASP A 246 -5.82 -10.99 2.77
CA ASP A 246 -5.87 -10.53 1.38
C ASP A 246 -4.55 -9.88 0.91
N ILE A 247 -3.45 -10.12 1.63
CA ILE A 247 -2.13 -9.63 1.28
C ILE A 247 -1.42 -10.52 0.25
N LYS A 248 -0.72 -9.91 -0.68
CA LYS A 248 0.09 -10.56 -1.72
C LYS A 248 1.46 -9.92 -1.83
N ALA A 249 2.45 -10.68 -2.26
CA ALA A 249 3.79 -10.17 -2.55
C ALA A 249 4.06 -10.16 -4.06
N TYR A 250 4.46 -9.01 -4.60
CA TYR A 250 4.92 -8.86 -5.98
C TYR A 250 6.41 -8.53 -5.98
N ALA A 251 7.24 -9.46 -6.47
CA ALA A 251 8.68 -9.27 -6.54
C ALA A 251 9.11 -8.76 -7.92
N TYR A 252 9.71 -7.57 -7.96
CA TYR A 252 10.22 -6.94 -9.16
C TYR A 252 11.70 -7.23 -9.33
N LYS A 253 12.07 -7.73 -10.51
CA LYS A 253 13.47 -7.95 -10.89
C LYS A 253 14.19 -6.60 -11.05
N LYS A 254 15.51 -6.65 -10.84
CA LYS A 254 16.41 -5.56 -11.19
C LYS A 254 16.40 -5.35 -12.71
N TRP A 255 16.28 -4.10 -13.15
CA TRP A 255 16.19 -3.77 -14.58
C TRP A 255 17.47 -4.12 -15.35
N ASP A 256 18.62 -3.68 -14.84
CA ASP A 256 19.94 -4.06 -15.33
C ASP A 256 20.75 -4.63 -14.17
N LYS A 257 21.12 -5.91 -14.28
CA LYS A 257 21.90 -6.60 -13.25
C LYS A 257 23.25 -5.95 -12.93
N ASN A 258 23.79 -5.12 -13.83
CA ASN A 258 25.06 -4.42 -13.64
C ASN A 258 24.88 -2.97 -13.14
N ASP A 259 23.65 -2.48 -13.03
CA ASP A 259 23.36 -1.13 -12.59
C ASP A 259 23.40 -1.07 -11.06
N GLU A 260 24.37 -0.38 -10.47
CA GLU A 260 24.54 -0.29 -9.02
C GLU A 260 23.48 0.60 -8.36
N ASP A 261 22.77 1.45 -9.12
CA ASP A 261 21.77 2.38 -8.61
C ASP A 261 20.36 1.78 -8.51
N THR A 262 20.22 0.49 -8.85
CA THR A 262 18.92 -0.21 -8.86
C THR A 262 18.97 -1.51 -8.08
N GLU A 263 17.86 -1.88 -7.46
CA GLU A 263 17.70 -3.13 -6.74
C GLU A 263 16.41 -3.83 -7.15
N ALA A 264 16.42 -5.16 -7.08
CA ALA A 264 15.16 -5.90 -7.06
C ALA A 264 14.40 -5.54 -5.77
N SER A 265 13.07 -5.64 -5.78
CA SER A 265 12.24 -5.27 -4.63
C SER A 265 11.06 -6.21 -4.49
N VAL A 266 10.49 -6.26 -3.28
CA VAL A 266 9.21 -6.90 -3.02
C VAL A 266 8.23 -5.82 -2.57
N VAL A 267 7.07 -5.80 -3.22
CA VAL A 267 5.95 -4.94 -2.86
C VAL A 267 4.87 -5.81 -2.24
N LEU A 268 4.47 -5.46 -1.02
CA LEU A 268 3.31 -6.03 -0.37
C LEU A 268 2.08 -5.25 -0.78
N VAL A 269 1.06 -5.96 -1.23
CA VAL A 269 -0.19 -5.40 -1.73
C VAL A 269 -1.34 -5.96 -0.92
N LYS A 270 -2.14 -5.08 -0.32
CA LYS A 270 -3.36 -5.46 0.43
C LYS A 270 -4.57 -4.99 -0.38
N GLY A 271 -5.42 -5.93 -0.78
CA GLY A 271 -6.48 -5.65 -1.74
C GLY A 271 -5.92 -5.27 -3.12
N ASN A 272 -5.83 -3.97 -3.42
CA ASN A 272 -5.17 -3.46 -4.63
C ASN A 272 -4.22 -2.27 -4.37
N ASP A 273 -4.05 -1.89 -3.11
CA ASP A 273 -3.16 -0.80 -2.72
C ASP A 273 -1.83 -1.33 -2.20
N LYS A 274 -0.79 -0.52 -2.40
CA LYS A 274 0.53 -0.78 -1.82
C LYS A 274 0.39 -0.73 -0.30
N TYR A 275 0.70 -1.83 0.35
CA TYR A 275 0.85 -1.88 1.80
C TYR A 275 2.26 -1.42 2.19
N ASP A 276 3.28 -2.10 1.68
CA ASP A 276 4.68 -1.78 1.98
C ASP A 276 5.62 -2.23 0.85
N VAL A 277 6.88 -1.80 0.90
CA VAL A 277 7.93 -2.16 -0.07
C VAL A 277 9.31 -2.20 0.59
N PHE A 278 10.08 -3.23 0.26
CA PHE A 278 11.48 -3.32 0.69
C PHE A 278 12.38 -3.79 -0.46
N GLY A 279 13.63 -3.30 -0.41
CA GLY A 279 14.69 -3.64 -1.34
C GLY A 279 15.30 -5.01 -1.08
N LEU A 280 15.71 -5.72 -2.13
CA LEU A 280 16.37 -7.02 -2.03
C LEU A 280 17.89 -6.87 -2.05
N GLY A 281 18.41 -5.98 -1.21
CA GLY A 281 19.83 -5.78 -1.01
C GLY A 281 20.17 -5.47 0.44
N TYR A 282 21.39 -5.82 0.84
CA TYR A 282 21.94 -5.43 2.13
C TYR A 282 23.44 -5.17 2.04
N SER A 283 23.95 -4.43 3.01
CA SER A 283 25.38 -4.24 3.23
C SER A 283 25.73 -4.59 4.67
N TYR A 284 26.77 -5.39 4.87
CA TYR A 284 27.26 -5.82 6.19
C TYR A 284 28.76 -6.15 6.14
N ASN A 285 29.55 -5.62 7.09
CA ASN A 285 30.99 -5.88 7.23
C ASN A 285 31.78 -5.82 5.90
N ASP A 286 31.66 -4.72 5.16
CA ASP A 286 32.26 -4.46 3.84
C ASP A 286 31.70 -5.28 2.67
N ASP A 287 30.88 -6.30 2.92
CA ASP A 287 30.16 -7.02 1.87
C ASP A 287 28.85 -6.30 1.53
N SER A 288 28.53 -6.28 0.23
CA SER A 288 27.25 -5.79 -0.27
C SER A 288 26.66 -6.81 -1.22
N ILE A 289 25.47 -7.28 -0.88
CA ILE A 289 24.72 -8.27 -1.64
C ILE A 289 23.44 -7.62 -2.14
N SER A 290 23.12 -7.85 -3.41
CA SER A 290 21.87 -7.42 -4.01
C SER A 290 21.37 -8.53 -4.93
N LEU A 291 20.12 -8.92 -4.72
CA LEU A 291 19.43 -9.86 -5.59
C LEU A 291 19.06 -9.18 -6.90
N ILE A 292 19.13 -9.94 -8.00
CA ILE A 292 18.63 -9.48 -9.30
C ILE A 292 17.16 -9.86 -9.52
N GLU A 293 16.66 -10.86 -8.80
CA GLU A 293 15.26 -11.29 -8.80
C GLU A 293 14.94 -12.13 -7.56
N ALA A 294 13.65 -12.37 -7.29
CA ALA A 294 13.20 -13.35 -6.31
C ALA A 294 12.83 -14.68 -6.98
N ASN A 295 13.27 -15.79 -6.39
CA ASN A 295 12.88 -17.15 -6.73
C ASN A 295 11.84 -17.71 -5.75
N ALA A 296 11.92 -17.31 -4.49
CA ALA A 296 10.97 -17.65 -3.44
C ALA A 296 10.78 -16.45 -2.50
N VAL A 297 9.56 -16.27 -2.02
CA VAL A 297 9.17 -15.32 -0.98
C VAL A 297 8.24 -16.08 -0.04
N GLU A 298 8.57 -16.15 1.24
CA GLU A 298 7.74 -16.82 2.25
C GLU A 298 7.70 -16.02 3.55
N ALA A 299 6.53 -16.04 4.21
CA ALA A 299 6.38 -15.56 5.57
C ALA A 299 6.93 -16.56 6.58
N VAL A 300 7.79 -16.10 7.49
CA VAL A 300 8.44 -16.90 8.54
C VAL A 300 8.68 -16.01 9.74
N ASP A 301 8.18 -16.39 10.91
CA ASP A 301 8.58 -15.75 12.18
C ASP A 301 10.01 -16.21 12.53
N VAL A 302 11.02 -15.42 12.13
CA VAL A 302 12.43 -15.80 12.25
C VAL A 302 13.00 -15.50 13.62
N ASN A 303 12.47 -14.49 14.32
CA ASN A 303 12.94 -14.02 15.62
C ASN A 303 12.07 -14.54 16.80
N ALA A 304 11.01 -15.31 16.54
CA ALA A 304 10.10 -15.84 17.55
C ALA A 304 9.33 -14.76 18.33
N ASP A 305 9.14 -13.56 17.76
CA ASP A 305 8.46 -12.45 18.44
C ASP A 305 6.92 -12.48 18.31
N GLY A 306 6.41 -13.34 17.44
CA GLY A 306 4.99 -13.45 17.14
C GLY A 306 4.52 -12.71 15.90
N LEU A 307 5.40 -12.01 15.21
CA LEU A 307 5.20 -11.37 13.92
C LEU A 307 5.81 -12.25 12.82
N GLU A 308 5.10 -12.38 11.70
CA GLU A 308 5.68 -13.04 10.54
C GLU A 308 6.62 -12.10 9.79
N ASP A 309 7.91 -12.45 9.74
CA ASP A 309 8.91 -11.81 8.88
C ASP A 309 8.83 -12.38 7.45
N ILE A 310 9.67 -11.86 6.54
CA ILE A 310 9.73 -12.31 5.16
C ILE A 310 11.13 -12.79 4.79
N VAL A 311 11.18 -14.02 4.30
CA VAL A 311 12.40 -14.63 3.73
C VAL A 311 12.31 -14.61 2.22
N VAL A 312 13.29 -14.01 1.57
CA VAL A 312 13.42 -13.98 0.12
C VAL A 312 14.69 -14.71 -0.31
N VAL A 313 14.57 -15.61 -1.28
CA VAL A 313 15.72 -16.32 -1.88
C VAL A 313 15.79 -15.98 -3.35
N GLY A 314 16.98 -15.64 -3.85
CA GLY A 314 17.20 -15.30 -5.25
C GLY A 314 18.68 -15.23 -5.62
N PRO A 315 19.01 -15.11 -6.91
CA PRO A 315 20.38 -14.96 -7.37
C PRO A 315 20.89 -13.51 -7.21
N ASP A 316 22.18 -13.36 -6.93
CA ASP A 316 22.91 -12.09 -7.08
C ASP A 316 23.36 -11.84 -8.54
N LYS A 317 24.13 -10.77 -8.77
CA LYS A 317 24.66 -10.40 -10.10
C LYS A 317 25.57 -11.46 -10.74
N ASP A 318 26.22 -12.27 -9.91
CA ASP A 318 27.12 -13.35 -10.30
C ASP A 318 26.39 -14.71 -10.43
N ASN A 319 25.07 -14.72 -10.18
CA ASN A 319 24.18 -15.87 -10.16
C ASN A 319 24.41 -16.83 -9.00
N ASN A 320 25.03 -16.39 -7.91
CA ASN A 320 25.04 -17.17 -6.67
C ASN A 320 23.69 -16.96 -5.98
N LEU A 321 23.11 -18.05 -5.46
CA LEU A 321 21.92 -17.92 -4.63
C LEU A 321 22.30 -17.23 -3.32
N GLN A 322 21.41 -16.36 -2.86
CA GLN A 322 21.52 -15.59 -1.64
C GLN A 322 20.16 -15.56 -0.94
N ALA A 323 20.15 -15.25 0.35
CA ALA A 323 18.95 -15.06 1.14
C ALA A 323 18.90 -13.64 1.71
N ILE A 324 17.71 -13.06 1.71
CA ILE A 324 17.40 -11.77 2.31
C ILE A 324 16.32 -12.01 3.36
N ILE A 325 16.51 -11.46 4.55
CA ILE A 325 15.53 -11.44 5.63
C ILE A 325 15.01 -10.01 5.75
N ALA A 326 13.71 -9.82 5.59
CA ALA A 326 13.01 -8.58 5.89
C ALA A 326 12.18 -8.77 7.15
N ILE A 327 12.47 -8.01 8.18
CA ILE A 327 11.89 -8.16 9.52
C ILE A 327 10.63 -7.31 9.61
N CYS A 328 9.60 -7.85 10.27
CA CYS A 328 8.37 -7.13 10.59
C CYS A 328 8.50 -6.43 11.94
N GLU A 329 8.24 -5.12 12.00
CA GLU A 329 8.11 -4.38 13.26
C GLU A 329 6.94 -3.42 13.19
N LYS A 330 6.59 -2.84 14.34
CA LYS A 330 5.64 -1.73 14.39
C LYS A 330 6.36 -0.40 14.20
N ASP A 331 5.79 0.46 13.36
CA ASP A 331 6.23 1.84 13.24
C ASP A 331 5.60 2.74 14.33
N ILE A 332 5.94 4.02 14.29
CA ILE A 332 5.43 5.05 15.23
C ILE A 332 3.91 5.24 15.18
N ASN A 333 3.24 4.75 14.12
CA ASN A 333 1.80 4.84 13.93
C ASN A 333 1.09 3.54 14.32
N ASP A 334 1.81 2.60 14.95
CA ASP A 334 1.34 1.25 15.29
C ASP A 334 1.04 0.37 14.05
N ASP A 335 1.52 0.74 12.86
CA ASP A 335 1.41 -0.04 11.63
C ASP A 335 2.57 -1.03 11.50
N TYR A 336 2.32 -2.21 10.91
CA TYR A 336 3.37 -3.21 10.67
C TYR A 336 4.14 -2.88 9.40
N VAL A 337 5.46 -2.73 9.50
CA VAL A 337 6.37 -2.39 8.40
C VAL A 337 7.49 -3.42 8.26
N PHE A 338 8.04 -3.53 7.06
CA PHE A 338 9.09 -4.46 6.71
C PHE A 338 10.35 -3.75 6.25
N PHE A 339 11.49 -4.16 6.77
CA PHE A 339 12.78 -3.64 6.32
C PHE A 339 13.81 -4.74 6.21
N THR A 340 14.65 -4.62 5.18
CA THR A 340 15.71 -5.59 4.93
C THR A 340 16.79 -5.49 5.99
N TYR A 341 17.14 -6.63 6.57
CA TYR A 341 18.08 -6.68 7.68
C TYR A 341 19.39 -7.37 7.32
N GLY A 342 20.45 -6.57 7.14
CA GLY A 342 21.71 -7.04 6.58
C GLY A 342 22.47 -8.02 7.46
N LYS A 343 22.54 -7.77 8.77
CA LYS A 343 23.24 -8.68 9.70
C LYS A 343 22.53 -10.02 9.84
N ALA A 344 21.18 -10.05 9.91
CA ALA A 344 20.44 -11.31 9.91
C ALA A 344 20.58 -12.06 8.57
N SER A 345 20.53 -11.34 7.45
CA SER A 345 20.71 -11.93 6.11
C SER A 345 22.11 -12.56 5.97
N ALA A 346 23.16 -11.83 6.32
CA ALA A 346 24.53 -12.34 6.31
C ALA A 346 24.72 -13.54 7.25
N TRP A 347 24.18 -13.46 8.46
CA TRP A 347 24.28 -14.54 9.43
C TRP A 347 23.56 -15.82 8.97
N VAL A 348 22.37 -15.69 8.37
CA VAL A 348 21.67 -16.83 7.74
C VAL A 348 22.55 -17.47 6.66
N MET A 349 23.24 -16.67 5.86
CA MET A 349 24.15 -17.17 4.84
C MET A 349 25.34 -17.93 5.43
N ASP A 350 25.93 -17.44 6.54
CA ASP A 350 27.07 -18.08 7.21
C ASP A 350 26.75 -19.47 7.79
N ILE A 351 25.51 -19.68 8.24
CA ILE A 351 25.09 -20.96 8.84
C ILE A 351 24.61 -21.99 7.80
N LEU A 352 24.43 -21.57 6.54
CA LEU A 352 24.00 -22.45 5.45
C LEU A 352 25.22 -23.01 4.70
N ASP A 353 25.32 -24.34 4.61
CA ASP A 353 26.40 -25.04 3.88
C ASP A 353 26.13 -25.10 2.36
N GLY A 354 25.78 -23.96 1.75
CA GLY A 354 25.54 -23.81 0.31
C GLY A 354 24.20 -24.33 -0.23
N ASP A 355 23.37 -24.99 0.59
CA ASP A 355 22.01 -25.41 0.21
C ASP A 355 20.97 -24.34 0.57
N ILE A 356 20.93 -23.27 -0.24
CA ILE A 356 20.16 -22.05 0.03
C ILE A 356 18.73 -22.23 -0.48
N GLY A 357 17.79 -22.37 0.46
CA GLY A 357 16.36 -22.43 0.21
C GLY A 357 15.58 -22.20 1.50
N VAL A 358 14.33 -21.73 1.38
CA VAL A 358 13.53 -21.30 2.55
C VAL A 358 13.40 -22.40 3.62
N GLN A 359 13.20 -23.66 3.20
CA GLN A 359 13.07 -24.78 4.14
C GLN A 359 14.38 -25.06 4.89
N ASN A 360 15.52 -24.87 4.24
CA ASN A 360 16.83 -25.01 4.89
C ASN A 360 17.13 -23.83 5.81
N ILE A 361 16.68 -22.62 5.45
CA ILE A 361 16.72 -21.43 6.33
C ILE A 361 15.92 -21.72 7.60
N LYS A 362 14.64 -22.12 7.49
CA LYS A 362 13.78 -22.51 8.63
C LYS A 362 14.49 -23.53 9.54
N LYS A 363 15.07 -24.58 8.93
CA LYS A 363 15.81 -25.62 9.65
C LYS A 363 17.08 -25.09 10.34
N ALA A 364 17.87 -24.26 9.67
CA ALA A 364 19.11 -23.69 10.20
C ALA A 364 18.84 -22.72 11.37
N LEU A 365 17.75 -21.96 11.25
CA LEU A 365 17.21 -21.10 12.29
C LEU A 365 16.53 -21.87 13.43
N LYS A 366 16.26 -23.18 13.26
CA LYS A 366 15.46 -24.00 14.18
C LYS A 366 14.06 -23.43 14.41
N VAL A 367 13.51 -22.73 13.42
CA VAL A 367 12.13 -22.27 13.43
C VAL A 367 11.25 -23.52 13.37
N SER A 368 10.34 -23.66 14.34
CA SER A 368 9.37 -24.76 14.33
C SER A 368 8.36 -24.57 13.21
N ASP A 369 7.75 -25.67 12.76
CA ASP A 369 6.83 -25.65 11.61
C ASP A 369 5.59 -24.76 11.85
N ASP A 370 5.21 -24.52 13.10
CA ASP A 370 4.12 -23.62 13.51
C ASP A 370 4.60 -22.32 14.18
N GLY A 371 5.92 -22.08 14.20
CA GLY A 371 6.56 -20.92 14.84
C GLY A 371 6.49 -20.91 16.37
N LYS A 372 6.05 -21.99 17.02
CA LYS A 372 5.96 -22.10 18.49
C LYS A 372 7.12 -22.89 19.07
N TYR A 373 7.59 -22.44 20.22
CA TYR A 373 8.62 -23.10 21.01
C TYR A 373 8.01 -23.70 22.28
N ASP A 374 8.45 -24.89 22.67
CA ASP A 374 7.94 -25.60 23.86
C ASP A 374 8.36 -24.95 25.19
N THR A 375 9.42 -24.15 25.18
CA THR A 375 9.96 -23.48 26.38
C THR A 375 10.26 -22.01 26.12
N TRP A 376 10.16 -21.20 27.17
CA TRP A 376 10.52 -19.79 27.12
C TRP A 376 12.00 -19.59 26.83
N GLN A 377 12.89 -20.46 27.35
CA GLN A 377 14.32 -20.42 27.04
C GLN A 377 14.58 -20.56 25.55
N ALA A 378 13.89 -21.49 24.88
CA ALA A 378 14.06 -21.71 23.45
C ALA A 378 13.54 -20.52 22.63
N ALA A 379 12.39 -19.97 23.00
CA ALA A 379 11.84 -18.76 22.36
C ALA A 379 12.76 -17.56 22.54
N TYR A 380 13.17 -17.24 23.77
CA TYR A 380 14.07 -16.11 24.04
C TYR A 380 15.45 -16.30 23.43
N LYS A 381 15.97 -17.53 23.39
CA LYS A 381 17.23 -17.80 22.70
C LYS A 381 17.13 -17.47 21.23
N GLN A 382 16.03 -17.84 20.57
CA GLN A 382 15.83 -17.49 19.16
C GLN A 382 15.66 -15.98 18.98
N PHE A 383 14.87 -15.33 19.85
CA PHE A 383 14.69 -13.88 19.85
C PHE A 383 16.02 -13.16 19.97
N VAL A 384 16.79 -13.39 21.03
CA VAL A 384 18.09 -12.74 21.28
C VAL A 384 19.09 -13.01 20.16
N LYS A 385 19.03 -14.18 19.52
CA LYS A 385 19.91 -14.54 18.41
C LYS A 385 19.68 -13.64 17.18
N ILE A 386 18.44 -13.32 16.85
CA ILE A 386 18.12 -12.38 15.77
C ILE A 386 18.20 -10.93 16.27
N ASP A 387 17.70 -10.64 17.47
CA ASP A 387 17.66 -9.30 18.06
C ASP A 387 19.06 -8.71 18.29
N SER A 388 20.04 -9.53 18.66
CA SER A 388 21.43 -9.08 18.76
C SER A 388 22.07 -8.81 17.39
N CYS A 389 21.37 -9.15 16.30
CA CYS A 389 21.74 -8.68 14.98
C CYS A 389 21.34 -7.20 14.81
N TYR A 390 20.23 -6.74 15.38
CA TYR A 390 19.82 -5.36 15.76
C TYR A 390 20.88 -4.29 15.95
N SER A 391 21.15 -4.07 17.22
CA SER A 391 22.04 -3.07 17.77
C SER A 391 22.84 -3.76 18.88
N GLU A 392 23.79 -3.05 19.45
CA GLU A 392 24.44 -3.52 20.67
C GLU A 392 23.45 -3.41 21.84
N LYS A 393 22.64 -4.46 22.01
CA LYS A 393 21.66 -4.59 23.08
C LYS A 393 22.20 -5.47 24.20
N THR A 394 21.76 -5.20 25.41
CA THR A 394 21.97 -6.12 26.54
C THR A 394 20.67 -6.76 26.99
N TYR A 395 20.81 -7.95 27.56
CA TYR A 395 19.68 -8.82 27.88
C TYR A 395 19.75 -9.23 29.34
N SER A 396 18.58 -9.30 29.98
CA SER A 396 18.43 -9.82 31.33
C SER A 396 17.06 -10.49 31.51
N LEU A 397 16.89 -11.19 32.63
CA LEU A 397 15.64 -11.86 33.01
C LEU A 397 15.13 -11.26 34.32
N ALA A 398 13.83 -10.99 34.38
CA ALA A 398 13.17 -10.53 35.59
C ALA A 398 11.84 -11.26 35.78
N LEU A 399 11.48 -11.60 37.01
CA LEU A 399 10.14 -12.09 37.33
C LEU A 399 9.26 -10.87 37.59
N ILE A 400 8.40 -10.52 36.62
CA ILE A 400 7.52 -9.36 36.72
C ILE A 400 6.10 -9.76 37.14
N ASP A 401 5.68 -11.00 36.86
CA ASP A 401 4.38 -11.51 37.30
C ASP A 401 4.44 -12.86 38.04
N GLU A 402 3.27 -13.46 38.29
CA GLU A 402 3.08 -14.64 39.14
C GLU A 402 3.08 -15.96 38.34
N ASP A 403 3.45 -15.96 37.05
CA ASP A 403 3.38 -17.16 36.20
C ASP A 403 4.60 -18.09 36.27
N ASP A 404 5.56 -17.79 37.14
CA ASP A 404 6.85 -18.49 37.32
C ASP A 404 7.73 -18.53 36.05
N ILE A 405 7.43 -17.71 35.03
CA ILE A 405 8.24 -17.54 33.81
C ILE A 405 8.87 -16.14 33.86
N PRO A 406 10.21 -16.03 33.79
CA PRO A 406 10.83 -14.72 33.76
C PRO A 406 10.53 -14.01 32.45
N GLU A 407 10.28 -12.71 32.50
CA GLU A 407 10.29 -11.83 31.34
C GLU A 407 11.71 -11.55 30.85
N LEU A 408 11.85 -11.46 29.53
CA LEU A 408 13.06 -11.01 28.86
C LEU A 408 13.06 -9.48 28.83
N ILE A 409 14.10 -8.90 29.40
CA ILE A 409 14.37 -7.46 29.35
C ILE A 409 15.44 -7.23 28.32
N VAL A 410 15.15 -6.33 27.37
CA VAL A 410 16.05 -5.92 26.32
C VAL A 410 16.33 -4.44 26.51
N ASP A 411 17.61 -4.12 26.70
CA ASP A 411 18.09 -2.76 26.88
C ASP A 411 18.81 -2.32 25.62
N ASP A 412 18.24 -1.33 24.94
CA ASP A 412 18.87 -0.65 23.81
C ASP A 412 19.52 0.64 24.32
N GLU A 413 20.78 0.50 24.75
CA GLU A 413 21.56 1.61 25.30
C GLU A 413 21.75 2.77 24.31
N MET A 414 21.66 2.51 22.99
CA MET A 414 21.79 3.57 21.99
C MET A 414 20.54 4.42 21.88
N CYS A 415 19.37 3.81 22.06
CA CYS A 415 18.08 4.48 21.98
C CYS A 415 17.54 4.91 23.35
N GLU A 416 18.22 4.53 24.44
CA GLU A 416 17.83 4.80 25.84
C GLU A 416 16.43 4.23 26.18
N TYR A 417 16.08 3.09 25.58
CA TYR A 417 14.78 2.44 25.76
C TYR A 417 14.92 1.02 26.31
N LEU A 418 13.99 0.67 27.20
CA LEU A 418 13.78 -0.70 27.65
C LEU A 418 12.58 -1.34 26.96
N TYR A 419 12.77 -2.56 26.50
CA TYR A 419 11.70 -3.41 25.95
C TYR A 419 11.54 -4.64 26.84
N ILE A 420 10.29 -5.03 27.09
CA ILE A 420 9.97 -6.18 27.95
C ILE A 420 9.16 -7.18 27.15
N TYR A 421 9.59 -8.44 27.13
CA TYR A 421 8.94 -9.52 26.40
C TYR A 421 8.52 -10.66 27.34
N SER A 422 7.27 -11.09 27.24
CA SER A 422 6.74 -12.26 27.96
C SER A 422 6.64 -13.47 27.03
N TYR A 423 6.87 -14.66 27.57
CA TYR A 423 6.63 -15.88 26.82
C TYR A 423 5.14 -16.22 26.81
N LYS A 424 4.50 -16.10 25.64
CA LYS A 424 3.07 -16.38 25.45
C LYS A 424 2.82 -17.11 24.14
N ASP A 425 1.98 -18.13 24.18
CA ASP A 425 1.60 -18.97 23.04
C ASP A 425 2.80 -19.61 22.31
N GLY A 426 3.90 -19.85 23.04
CA GLY A 426 5.12 -20.43 22.47
C GLY A 426 6.12 -19.42 21.92
N LYS A 427 5.94 -18.10 22.16
CA LYS A 427 6.71 -17.02 21.52
C LYS A 427 7.09 -15.90 22.50
N ALA A 428 8.06 -15.07 22.14
CA ALA A 428 8.52 -13.91 22.89
C ALA A 428 7.69 -12.66 22.52
N LYS A 429 6.54 -12.45 23.18
CA LYS A 429 5.63 -11.34 22.83
C LYS A 429 6.00 -10.06 23.57
N ASN A 430 6.08 -8.96 22.85
CA ASN A 430 6.28 -7.65 23.45
C ASN A 430 5.14 -7.33 24.44
N ARG A 431 5.53 -6.93 25.66
CA ARG A 431 4.64 -6.51 26.77
C ARG A 431 4.75 -5.02 27.02
N VAL A 432 5.96 -4.47 26.92
CA VAL A 432 6.25 -3.04 27.03
C VAL A 432 7.14 -2.64 25.86
N TRP A 433 6.68 -1.63 25.11
CA TRP A 433 7.38 -1.03 23.98
C TRP A 433 7.96 0.31 24.40
N GLU A 434 9.25 0.54 24.10
CA GLU A 434 9.95 1.81 24.29
C GLU A 434 9.72 2.50 25.64
N TRP A 435 10.10 1.84 26.74
CA TRP A 435 10.04 2.49 28.05
C TRP A 435 11.24 3.44 28.24
N ASP A 436 10.97 4.75 28.22
CA ASP A 436 11.94 5.81 28.49
C ASP A 436 12.13 6.00 30.00
N TYR A 437 13.23 5.50 30.53
CA TYR A 437 13.54 5.60 31.96
C TYR A 437 14.17 6.96 32.36
N TRP A 438 14.36 7.91 31.43
CA TRP A 438 14.78 9.29 31.72
C TRP A 438 13.62 10.30 31.65
N GLY A 439 12.62 10.07 30.79
CA GLY A 439 11.45 10.92 30.60
C GLY A 439 10.31 10.66 31.59
N ASP A 440 10.06 9.39 31.95
CA ASP A 440 8.92 8.97 32.79
C ASP A 440 9.19 9.08 34.29
N GLY A 441 9.90 10.14 34.70
CA GLY A 441 10.51 10.27 36.02
C GLY A 441 9.60 9.89 37.19
N GLU A 442 9.98 8.88 37.98
CA GLU A 442 9.31 8.41 39.21
C GLU A 442 7.76 8.51 39.22
N GLU A 443 7.07 8.42 38.08
CA GLU A 443 5.64 8.11 38.11
C GLU A 443 5.54 6.66 38.61
N GLU A 444 4.65 6.43 39.57
CA GLU A 444 4.40 5.12 40.17
C GLU A 444 4.09 4.11 39.05
N VAL A 445 5.15 3.47 38.53
CA VAL A 445 5.08 2.18 37.89
C VAL A 445 4.25 1.34 38.84
N GLU A 446 3.16 0.77 38.33
CA GLU A 446 2.27 -0.09 39.11
C GLU A 446 3.12 -0.93 40.07
N LYS A 447 2.80 -0.86 41.37
CA LYS A 447 3.60 -1.21 42.56
C LYS A 447 4.32 -2.58 42.60
N ASN A 448 4.36 -3.34 41.50
CA ASN A 448 4.91 -4.67 41.35
C ASN A 448 6.04 -4.80 40.31
N LEU A 449 6.37 -3.79 39.51
CA LEU A 449 7.48 -3.86 38.54
C LEU A 449 8.82 -3.51 39.20
N PHE A 450 9.33 -4.41 40.05
CA PHE A 450 10.75 -4.38 40.44
C PHE A 450 11.54 -5.25 39.46
N VAL A 451 12.21 -4.62 38.49
CA VAL A 451 13.12 -5.34 37.57
C VAL A 451 14.45 -5.56 38.32
N ASP A 452 14.62 -6.75 38.91
CA ASP A 452 15.94 -7.19 39.39
C ASP A 452 16.80 -7.53 38.18
N LEU A 453 17.53 -6.54 37.65
CA LEU A 453 18.51 -6.71 36.56
C LEU A 453 19.70 -7.54 37.07
N LYS A 454 19.51 -8.85 37.25
CA LYS A 454 20.63 -9.77 37.49
C LYS A 454 21.45 -9.90 36.22
N GLY A 455 22.41 -8.98 36.06
CA GLY A 455 23.38 -9.00 34.97
C GLY A 455 22.77 -8.56 33.63
N GLN A 456 23.29 -7.46 33.10
CA GLN A 456 23.14 -7.12 31.70
C GLN A 456 24.19 -7.92 30.93
N TYR A 457 23.75 -8.80 30.04
CA TYR A 457 24.62 -9.68 29.27
C TYR A 457 24.55 -9.31 27.80
N THR A 458 25.67 -9.44 27.10
CA THR A 458 25.64 -9.43 25.63
C THR A 458 24.81 -10.61 25.12
N GLY A 459 24.31 -10.53 23.88
CA GLY A 459 23.49 -11.62 23.32
C GLY A 459 24.16 -13.01 23.38
N GLU A 460 25.47 -13.08 23.12
CA GLU A 460 26.23 -14.34 23.21
C GLU A 460 26.32 -14.89 24.64
N GLU A 461 26.62 -14.03 25.61
CA GLU A 461 26.69 -14.40 27.02
C GLU A 461 25.31 -14.83 27.56
N PHE A 462 24.27 -14.10 27.16
CA PHE A 462 22.90 -14.39 27.56
C PHE A 462 22.42 -15.74 27.04
N MET A 463 22.74 -16.08 25.77
CA MET A 463 22.40 -17.39 25.21
C MET A 463 23.05 -18.56 25.98
N VAL A 464 24.23 -18.37 26.60
CA VAL A 464 24.87 -19.37 27.47
C VAL A 464 24.14 -19.52 28.80
N ILE A 465 23.62 -18.41 29.35
CA ILE A 465 22.82 -18.42 30.58
C ILE A 465 21.52 -19.19 30.36
N LEU A 466 20.83 -18.95 29.23
CA LEU A 466 19.62 -19.69 28.87
C LEU A 466 19.84 -21.20 28.71
N ASP A 467 21.05 -21.65 28.39
CA ASP A 467 21.38 -23.09 28.32
C ASP A 467 21.62 -23.71 29.71
N SER A 468 21.77 -22.89 30.75
CA SER A 468 22.07 -23.32 32.13
C SER A 468 20.87 -23.31 33.08
N GLU A 469 19.76 -22.72 32.64
CA GLU A 469 18.46 -22.65 33.32
C GLU A 469 17.49 -23.70 32.75
#